data_AF-A0A0S7D0B7-F1
#
_entry.id   AF-A0A0S7D0B7-F1
#
_cell.length_a   1.000
_cell.length_b   1.000
_cell.length_c   1.000
_cell.angle_alpha   90.00
_cell.angle_beta   90.00
_cell.angle_gamma   90.00
#
_symmetry.space_group_name_H-M   'P 1'
#
loop_
_entity.id
_entity.type
_entity.pdbx_description
1 polymer ?
#
loop_
_entity_poly.entity_id
_entity_poly.type
_entity_poly.pdbx_seq_one_letter_code
_entity_poly.pdbx_strand_id
1 'polypeptide(L)'
;MVFPELHLFGDSNPDLQRTEVLQDSAEPLDGPRVKELRQLAADLGIWLVPGSVCERGPEGQLFNTQLVLSPEASSPATTARSSLGAPLSPTTPATGSPPSTWKGSAGWA
;
A
#
# COMPACT_ATOMS: atom_id res chain seq x y z
N MET A 1 14.18 9.60 -3.96
CA MET A 1 13.32 10.59 -3.27
C MET A 1 12.36 9.83 -2.34
N VAL A 2 12.01 10.41 -1.19
CA VAL A 2 11.17 9.76 -0.17
C VAL A 2 10.02 10.70 0.21
N PHE A 3 8.80 10.16 0.25
CA PHE A 3 7.59 10.88 0.62
C PHE A 3 6.88 10.26 1.84
N PRO A 4 6.06 11.04 2.58
CA PRO A 4 5.35 10.58 3.78
C PRO A 4 4.31 9.48 3.54
N GLU A 5 3.88 8.81 4.61
CA GLU A 5 2.82 7.80 4.58
C GLU A 5 1.47 8.38 4.13
N LEU A 6 0.70 7.63 3.31
CA LEU A 6 -0.67 7.93 2.85
C LEU A 6 -0.93 9.32 2.23
N HIS A 7 0.11 10.09 1.92
CA HIS A 7 -0.02 11.46 1.41
C HIS A 7 -0.62 11.55 -0.01
N LEU A 8 -0.80 10.41 -0.69
CA LEU A 8 -1.47 10.33 -2.00
C LEU A 8 -3.00 10.28 -1.86
N PHE A 9 -3.55 10.25 -0.64
CA PHE A 9 -4.99 10.24 -0.39
C PHE A 9 -5.37 11.37 0.58
N GLY A 10 -6.38 12.16 0.22
CA GLY A 10 -6.76 13.37 0.95
C GLY A 10 -7.31 13.08 2.35
N ASP A 11 -6.82 13.81 3.35
CA ASP A 11 -7.14 13.71 4.78
C ASP A 11 -8.23 14.70 5.24
N SER A 12 -9.14 15.11 4.36
CA SER A 12 -10.12 16.16 4.68
C SER A 12 -11.21 15.67 5.66
N ASN A 13 -11.18 16.22 6.88
CA ASN A 13 -12.15 16.05 7.99
C ASN A 13 -13.62 16.34 7.56
N PRO A 14 -14.66 15.62 8.06
CA PRO A 14 -14.66 14.75 9.23
C PRO A 14 -14.50 13.25 8.98
N ASP A 15 -13.86 12.64 9.98
CA ASP A 15 -13.43 11.24 10.17
C ASP A 15 -14.49 10.12 9.99
N LEU A 16 -15.70 10.40 9.52
CA LEU A 16 -16.80 9.42 9.45
C LEU A 16 -16.91 8.64 8.14
N GLN A 17 -15.96 8.77 7.20
CA GLN A 17 -15.90 7.91 6.01
C GLN A 17 -14.50 7.32 5.75
N ARG A 18 -13.69 7.12 6.80
CA ARG A 18 -12.33 6.57 6.65
C ARG A 18 -12.34 5.24 5.89
N THR A 19 -13.28 4.34 6.15
CA THR A 19 -13.34 3.05 5.46
C THR A 19 -13.78 3.18 4.00
N GLU A 20 -14.83 3.94 3.71
CA GLU A 20 -15.35 4.11 2.35
C GLU A 20 -14.35 4.84 1.45
N VAL A 21 -13.74 5.92 1.94
CA VAL A 21 -12.69 6.65 1.22
C VAL A 21 -11.46 5.78 0.97
N LEU A 22 -11.02 4.98 1.95
CA LEU A 22 -9.90 4.05 1.75
C LEU A 22 -10.25 2.93 0.75
N GLN A 23 -11.51 2.47 0.73
CA GLN A 23 -11.99 1.50 -0.25
C GLN A 23 -12.03 2.12 -1.65
N ASP A 24 -12.61 3.30 -1.81
CA ASP A 24 -12.69 3.98 -3.12
C ASP A 24 -11.30 4.29 -3.67
N SER A 25 -10.35 4.56 -2.77
CA SER A 25 -8.95 4.86 -3.11
C SER A 25 -8.08 3.63 -3.35
N ALA A 26 -8.54 2.41 -3.04
CA ALA A 26 -7.70 1.22 -3.11
C ALA A 26 -7.56 0.68 -4.55
N GLU A 27 -6.32 0.51 -4.99
CA GLU A 27 -5.99 -0.06 -6.30
C GLU A 27 -5.06 -1.27 -6.14
N PRO A 28 -5.07 -2.23 -7.08
CA PRO A 28 -4.06 -3.29 -7.09
C PRO A 28 -2.68 -2.71 -7.43
N LEU A 29 -1.59 -3.42 -7.08
CA LEU A 29 -0.22 -2.95 -7.31
C LEU A 29 0.21 -2.93 -8.79
N ASP A 30 -0.54 -3.57 -9.67
CA ASP A 30 -0.42 -3.48 -11.12
C ASP A 30 -1.45 -2.50 -11.73
N GLY A 31 -2.15 -1.75 -10.87
CA GLY A 31 -3.08 -0.69 -11.23
C GLY A 31 -2.39 0.56 -11.80
N PRO A 32 -3.19 1.52 -12.29
CA PRO A 32 -2.69 2.71 -12.99
C PRO A 32 -1.73 3.53 -12.13
N ARG A 33 -2.05 3.77 -10.85
CA ARG A 33 -1.19 4.57 -9.96
C ARG A 33 0.23 4.03 -9.83
N VAL A 34 0.39 2.72 -9.60
CA VAL A 34 1.73 2.14 -9.44
C VAL A 34 2.47 2.08 -10.78
N LYS A 35 1.76 1.87 -11.90
CA LYS A 35 2.35 1.94 -13.24
C LYS A 35 2.90 3.32 -13.55
N GLU A 36 2.14 4.38 -13.27
CA GLU A 36 2.57 5.76 -13.47
C GLU A 36 3.76 6.13 -12.58
N LEU A 37 3.73 5.76 -11.29
CA LEU A 37 4.85 6.01 -10.37
C LEU A 37 6.13 5.28 -10.79
N ARG A 38 6.02 4.06 -11.35
CA ARG A 38 7.16 3.32 -11.92
C ARG A 38 7.71 4.02 -13.15
N GLN A 39 6.83 4.45 -14.06
CA GLN A 39 7.24 5.18 -15.26
C GLN A 39 7.96 6.47 -14.87
N LEU A 40 7.43 7.22 -13.89
CA LEU A 40 8.06 8.43 -13.38
C LEU A 40 9.44 8.17 -12.76
N ALA A 41 9.59 7.10 -11.98
CA ALA A 41 10.90 6.71 -11.42
C ALA A 41 11.91 6.40 -12.53
N ALA A 42 11.47 5.73 -13.59
CA ALA A 42 12.30 5.39 -14.74
C ALA A 42 12.67 6.62 -15.59
N ASP A 43 11.69 7.47 -15.91
CA ASP A 43 11.89 8.69 -16.70
C ASP A 43 12.88 9.65 -16.04
N LEU A 44 12.83 9.73 -14.70
CA LEU A 44 13.73 10.57 -13.90
C LEU A 44 15.05 9.87 -13.54
N GLY A 45 15.17 8.56 -13.77
CA GLY A 45 16.35 7.77 -13.38
C GLY A 45 16.60 7.76 -11.87
N ILE A 46 15.54 7.74 -11.06
CA ILE A 46 15.64 7.79 -9.59
C ILE A 46 15.08 6.55 -8.89
N TRP A 47 15.60 6.26 -7.71
CA TRP A 47 14.87 5.46 -6.73
C TRP A 47 13.77 6.31 -6.09
N LEU A 48 12.53 5.81 -6.11
CA LEU A 48 11.35 6.50 -5.61
C LEU A 48 10.66 5.70 -4.50
N VAL A 49 10.48 6.34 -3.35
CA VAL A 49 9.64 5.85 -2.24
C VAL A 49 8.45 6.80 -2.13
N PRO A 50 7.32 6.52 -2.81
CA PRO A 50 6.20 7.44 -2.93
C PRO A 50 5.29 7.41 -1.69
N GLY A 51 5.81 7.08 -0.51
CA GLY A 51 4.98 6.78 0.65
C GLY A 51 4.26 5.44 0.54
N SER A 52 3.29 5.23 1.43
CA SER A 52 2.44 4.05 1.39
C SER A 52 1.16 4.29 0.61
N VAL A 53 0.60 3.20 0.09
CA VAL A 53 -0.59 3.20 -0.72
C VAL A 53 -1.70 2.33 -0.15
N CYS A 54 -2.95 2.74 -0.38
CA CYS A 54 -4.11 1.85 -0.24
C CYS A 54 -4.09 0.83 -1.38
N GLU A 55 -3.87 -0.42 -1.01
CA GLU A 55 -3.81 -1.53 -1.94
C GLU A 55 -5.04 -2.42 -1.82
N ARG A 56 -5.63 -2.77 -2.98
CA ARG A 56 -6.66 -3.78 -3.10
C ARG A 56 -6.03 -5.14 -3.43
N GLY A 57 -6.19 -6.08 -2.51
CA GLY A 57 -5.77 -7.47 -2.68
C GLY A 57 -6.64 -8.26 -3.67
N PRO A 58 -6.19 -9.45 -4.10
CA PRO A 58 -6.89 -10.26 -5.12
C PRO A 58 -8.29 -10.71 -4.69
N GLU A 59 -8.56 -10.80 -3.38
CA GLU A 59 -9.87 -11.16 -2.83
C GLU A 59 -10.64 -9.93 -2.30
N GLY A 60 -10.22 -8.72 -2.69
CA GLY A 60 -10.84 -7.46 -2.25
C GLY A 60 -10.38 -6.98 -0.87
N GLN A 61 -9.35 -7.61 -0.28
CA GLN A 61 -8.77 -7.17 0.99
C GLN A 61 -8.16 -5.76 0.87
N LEU A 62 -8.16 -5.01 1.96
CA LEU A 62 -7.58 -3.67 2.02
C LEU A 62 -6.26 -3.66 2.80
N PHE A 63 -5.22 -3.10 2.21
CA PHE A 63 -3.90 -3.02 2.82
C PHE A 63 -3.27 -1.64 2.69
N ASN A 64 -2.39 -1.34 3.63
CA ASN A 64 -1.46 -0.22 3.57
C ASN A 64 -0.10 -0.80 3.13
N THR A 65 0.37 -0.37 1.97
CA THR A 65 1.56 -0.96 1.34
C THR A 65 2.59 0.13 1.06
N GLN A 66 3.76 0.05 1.70
CA GLN A 66 4.92 0.88 1.39
C GLN A 66 5.61 0.34 0.13
N LEU A 67 5.95 1.23 -0.81
CA LEU A 67 6.61 0.89 -2.08
C LEU A 67 8.04 1.46 -2.14
N VAL A 68 8.94 0.68 -2.74
CA VAL A 68 10.24 1.15 -3.22
C VAL A 68 10.33 0.82 -4.71
N LEU A 69 10.44 1.86 -5.53
CA LEU A 69 10.50 1.79 -6.99
C LEU A 69 11.90 2.11 -7.47
N SER A 70 12.39 1.31 -8.42
CA SER A 70 13.71 1.44 -9.00
C SER A 70 13.71 2.34 -10.24
N PRO A 71 14.86 2.94 -10.59
CA PRO A 71 15.03 3.71 -11.83
C PRO A 71 14.95 2.85 -13.10
N GLU A 72 14.97 1.52 -12.98
CA GLU A 72 14.88 0.61 -14.13
C GLU A 72 13.42 0.22 -14.41
N ALA A 73 12.91 0.57 -15.59
CA ALA A 73 11.50 0.39 -15.95
C ALA A 73 10.99 -1.07 -15.89
N SER A 74 11.87 -2.05 -16.08
CA SER A 74 11.56 -3.49 -16.05
C SER A 74 11.59 -4.09 -14.65
N SER A 75 12.11 -3.37 -13.65
CA SER A 75 12.34 -3.92 -12.32
C SER A 75 11.05 -4.05 -11.50
N PRO A 76 10.83 -5.18 -10.80
CA PRO A 76 9.71 -5.31 -9.87
C PRO A 76 9.89 -4.33 -8.69
N ALA A 77 8.78 -3.95 -8.05
CA ALA A 77 8.85 -3.10 -6.87
C ALA A 77 9.09 -3.97 -5.65
N THR A 78 9.83 -3.43 -4.69
CA THR A 78 9.89 -4.02 -3.35
C THR A 78 8.79 -3.41 -2.50
N THR A 79 8.06 -4.25 -1.77
CA THR A 79 6.90 -3.81 -0.99
C THR A 79 6.93 -4.33 0.44
N ALA A 80 6.50 -3.51 1.40
CA ALA A 80 6.17 -3.94 2.76
C ALA A 80 4.71 -3.58 3.04
N ARG A 81 3.94 -4.49 3.66
CA ARG A 81 2.48 -4.41 3.72
C ARG A 81 1.95 -4.70 5.12
N SER A 82 1.00 -3.90 5.57
CA SER A 82 0.20 -4.15 6.78
C SER A 82 -1.30 -4.17 6.43
N SER A 83 -2.06 -5.03 7.11
CA SER A 83 -3.51 -5.09 6.93
C SER A 83 -4.18 -3.88 7.56
N LEU A 84 -5.05 -3.18 6.83
CA LEU A 84 -5.79 -2.02 7.34
C LEU A 84 -7.05 -2.41 8.16
N GLY A 85 -7.25 -3.72 8.38
CA GLY A 85 -8.46 -4.28 8.98
C GLY A 85 -9.52 -4.60 7.93
N ALA A 86 -10.21 -5.72 8.09
CA ALA A 86 -11.43 -6.01 7.31
C ALA A 86 -12.54 -5.04 7.74
N PRO A 87 -13.56 -4.77 6.90
CA PRO A 87 -14.82 -4.24 7.44
C PRO A 87 -15.25 -5.16 8.58
N LEU A 88 -15.56 -4.60 9.75
CA LEU A 88 -16.15 -5.36 10.84
C LEU A 88 -17.45 -5.97 10.28
N SER A 89 -17.45 -7.27 9.99
CA SER A 89 -18.71 -7.99 9.77
C SER A 89 -19.58 -7.72 11.00
N PRO A 90 -20.86 -7.30 10.87
CA PRO A 90 -21.68 -6.89 12.01
C PRO A 90 -21.98 -8.00 13.04
N THR A 91 -21.36 -9.17 12.96
CA THR A 91 -21.54 -10.23 13.96
C THR A 91 -20.34 -11.16 14.02
N THR A 92 -19.29 -10.80 14.77
CA THR A 92 -18.45 -11.79 15.48
C THR A 92 -17.72 -11.07 16.62
N PRO A 93 -17.99 -11.38 17.91
CA PRO A 93 -17.16 -10.89 18.99
C PRO A 93 -15.76 -11.50 18.88
N ALA A 94 -14.73 -10.64 18.87
CA ALA A 94 -13.35 -11.05 18.68
C ALA A 94 -12.85 -11.85 19.90
N THR A 95 -12.60 -13.14 19.71
CA THR A 95 -11.69 -13.90 20.59
C THR A 95 -10.29 -13.81 19.98
N GLY A 96 -9.39 -13.13 20.69
CA GLY A 96 -8.08 -12.73 20.20
C GLY A 96 -7.20 -13.89 19.74
N SER A 97 -6.50 -13.68 18.63
CA SER A 97 -5.26 -14.38 18.29
C SER A 97 -4.20 -13.31 17.97
N PRO A 98 -2.96 -13.46 18.46
CA PRO A 98 -1.92 -12.45 18.29
C PRO A 98 -1.46 -12.37 16.82
N PRO A 99 -0.94 -11.21 16.37
CA PRO A 99 -0.47 -11.03 15.00
C PRO A 99 0.72 -11.95 14.69
N SER A 100 0.69 -12.55 13.50
CA SER A 100 1.75 -13.42 12.97
C SER A 100 3.08 -12.69 12.83
N THR A 101 4.17 -13.34 13.26
CA THR A 101 5.53 -12.82 13.26
C THR A 101 6.11 -12.64 11.85
N TRP A 102 6.84 -11.54 11.68
CA TRP A 102 7.68 -11.15 10.55
C TRP A 102 8.62 -12.28 10.06
N LYS A 103 8.59 -12.59 8.76
CA LYS A 103 9.64 -13.34 8.06
C LYS A 103 10.30 -12.44 7.01
N GLY A 104 11.31 -11.68 7.43
CA GLY A 104 12.18 -10.96 6.50
C GLY A 104 13.19 -11.91 5.87
N SER A 105 13.16 -12.07 4.54
CA SER A 105 14.26 -12.64 3.79
C SER A 105 15.18 -11.51 3.32
N ALA A 106 16.28 -11.30 4.03
CA ALA A 106 17.37 -10.43 3.60
C ALA A 106 18.28 -11.21 2.66
N GLY A 107 18.27 -10.86 1.37
CA GLY A 107 19.29 -11.23 0.41
C GLY A 107 19.84 -9.95 -0.19
N TRP A 108 20.99 -9.51 0.29
CA TRP A 108 21.77 -8.43 -0.32
C TRP A 108 22.99 -9.09 -0.95
N ALA A 109 23.17 -8.87 -2.25
CA ALA A 109 24.41 -9.09 -2.98
C ALA A 109 24.83 -7.74 -3.57
#